data_AF-A0A6F9BW37-F1
#
_entry.id   AF-A0A6F9BW37-F1
#
_cell.length_a   1.000
_cell.length_b   1.000
_cell.length_c   1.000
_cell.angle_alpha   90.00
_cell.angle_beta   90.00
_cell.angle_gamma   90.00
#
_symmetry.space_group_name_H-M   'P 1'
#
loop_
_entity.id
_entity.type
_entity.pdbx_description
1 polymer ?
#
loop_
_entity_poly.entity_id
_entity_poly.type
_entity_poly.pdbx_seq_one_letter_code
_entity_poly.pdbx_strand_id
1 'polypeptide(L)'
;MRYAVISTLVQNKINLVQRWCTQILSALSYLHSCEPPIIHSNLTCDTIFIQHNGFIKMGSVSPDTINNHVKTCREEQKDLHFFFPEYGTVVDVNTAMDIYSFGMCALEMAVSEIQGN
;
A
#
# COMPACT_ATOMS: atom_id res chain seq x y z
N MET A 1 7.48 -7.41 -35.47
CA MET A 1 8.38 -7.62 -34.31
C MET A 1 8.20 -6.56 -33.20
N ARG A 2 8.12 -5.25 -33.48
CA ARG A 2 7.93 -4.21 -32.43
C ARG A 2 6.68 -4.39 -31.54
N TYR A 3 5.53 -4.74 -32.09
CA TYR A 3 4.29 -4.95 -31.33
C TYR A 3 4.36 -6.10 -30.31
N ALA A 4 4.99 -7.22 -30.68
CA ALA A 4 5.13 -8.37 -29.79
C ALA A 4 6.05 -8.06 -28.60
N VAL A 5 7.12 -7.29 -28.81
CA VAL A 5 8.03 -6.87 -27.72
C VAL A 5 7.30 -5.94 -26.75
N ILE A 6 6.55 -4.94 -27.24
CA ILE A 6 5.76 -4.03 -26.40
C ILE A 6 4.69 -4.81 -25.64
N SER A 7 3.96 -5.72 -26.30
CA SER A 7 2.94 -6.57 -25.67
C SER A 7 3.52 -7.45 -24.56
N THR A 8 4.68 -8.06 -24.77
CA THR A 8 5.34 -8.90 -23.77
C THR A 8 5.85 -8.08 -22.57
N LEU A 9 6.41 -6.89 -22.81
CA LEU A 9 6.85 -5.99 -21.73
C LEU A 9 5.67 -5.51 -20.87
N VAL A 10 4.56 -5.13 -21.51
CA VAL A 10 3.32 -4.74 -20.81
C VAL A 10 2.75 -5.91 -20.03
N GLN A 11 2.69 -7.12 -20.62
CA GLN A 11 2.20 -8.31 -19.93
C GLN A 11 3.08 -8.68 -18.73
N ASN A 12 4.40 -8.57 -18.86
CA ASN A 12 5.33 -8.82 -17.76
C ASN A 12 5.16 -7.80 -16.63
N LYS A 13 4.93 -6.53 -16.95
CA LYS A 13 4.59 -5.50 -15.96
C LYS A 13 3.29 -5.82 -15.23
N ILE A 14 2.22 -6.15 -15.96
CA ILE A 14 0.92 -6.50 -15.36
C ILE A 14 1.05 -7.71 -14.43
N ASN A 15 1.73 -8.77 -14.88
CA ASN A 15 1.95 -9.97 -14.06
C ASN A 15 2.75 -9.67 -12.78
N LEU A 16 3.71 -8.74 -12.86
CA LEU A 16 4.53 -8.33 -11.72
C LEU A 16 3.73 -7.51 -10.71
N VAL A 17 2.98 -6.50 -11.17
CA VAL A 17 2.09 -5.70 -10.32
C VAL A 17 1.03 -6.56 -9.66
N GLN A 18 0.44 -7.52 -10.38
CA GLN A 18 -0.49 -8.49 -9.82
C GLN A 18 0.15 -9.31 -8.70
N ARG A 19 1.39 -9.81 -8.89
CA ARG A 19 2.11 -10.56 -7.85
C ARG A 19 2.39 -9.73 -6.60
N TRP A 20 2.74 -8.45 -6.75
CA TRP A 20 2.93 -7.56 -5.61
C TRP A 20 1.60 -7.25 -4.90
N CYS A 21 0.55 -6.96 -5.65
CA CYS A 21 -0.79 -6.72 -5.11
C CYS A 21 -1.29 -7.92 -4.29
N THR A 22 -1.12 -9.15 -4.78
CA THR A 22 -1.51 -10.36 -4.05
C THR A 22 -0.78 -10.49 -2.73
N GLN A 23 0.52 -10.18 -2.67
CA GLN A 23 1.29 -10.21 -1.42
C GLN A 23 0.79 -9.16 -0.42
N ILE A 24 0.55 -7.93 -0.88
CA ILE A 24 0.04 -6.84 -0.04
C ILE A 24 -1.34 -7.19 0.52
N LEU A 25 -2.27 -7.63 -0.33
CA LEU A 25 -3.62 -8.04 0.09
C LEU A 25 -3.60 -9.24 1.05
N SER A 26 -2.69 -10.20 0.84
CA SER A 26 -2.53 -11.33 1.77
C SER A 26 -2.10 -10.86 3.15
N ALA A 27 -1.19 -9.88 3.22
CA ALA A 27 -0.74 -9.33 4.49
C ALA A 27 -1.82 -8.46 5.17
N LEU A 28 -2.55 -7.63 4.42
CA LEU A 28 -3.69 -6.88 4.96
C LEU A 28 -4.79 -7.82 5.47
N SER A 29 -5.13 -8.86 4.71
CA SER A 29 -6.11 -9.87 5.12
C SER A 29 -5.71 -10.54 6.43
N TYR A 30 -4.41 -10.81 6.64
CA TYR A 30 -3.92 -11.34 7.91
C TYR A 30 -4.13 -10.35 9.06
N LEU A 31 -3.72 -9.09 8.89
CA LEU A 31 -3.88 -8.05 9.93
C LEU A 31 -5.35 -7.82 10.29
N HIS A 32 -6.23 -7.76 9.28
CA HIS A 32 -7.67 -7.53 9.46
C HIS A 32 -8.39 -8.73 10.08
N SER A 33 -7.79 -9.92 10.04
CA SER A 33 -8.33 -11.14 10.67
C SER A 33 -8.00 -11.28 12.16
N CYS A 34 -7.12 -10.43 12.70
CA CYS A 34 -6.84 -10.40 14.14
C CYS A 34 -8.05 -9.94 14.95
N GLU A 35 -8.06 -10.28 16.24
CA GLU A 35 -9.10 -9.84 17.18
C GLU A 35 -8.44 -9.13 18.38
N PRO A 36 -8.56 -7.79 18.50
CA PRO A 36 -9.21 -6.87 17.57
C PRO A 36 -8.44 -6.70 16.24
N PRO A 37 -9.10 -6.31 15.12
CA PRO A 37 -8.45 -6.12 13.83
C PRO A 37 -7.29 -5.11 13.91
N ILE A 38 -6.16 -5.45 13.31
CA ILE A 38 -5.00 -4.55 13.22
C ILE A 38 -5.13 -3.74 11.94
N ILE A 39 -5.07 -2.41 12.06
CA ILE A 39 -5.19 -1.48 10.92
C ILE A 39 -3.80 -0.91 10.63
N HIS A 40 -3.34 -1.02 9.39
CA HIS A 40 -2.00 -0.58 9.01
C HIS A 40 -1.86 0.95 9.03
N SER A 41 -2.88 1.67 8.57
CA SER A 41 -3.08 3.13 8.67
C SER A 41 -2.00 4.04 8.07
N ASN A 42 -1.04 3.46 7.36
CA ASN A 42 0.10 4.15 6.73
C ASN A 42 0.58 3.40 5.48
N LEU A 43 -0.34 2.81 4.73
CA LEU A 43 -0.02 2.11 3.50
C LEU A 43 0.12 3.15 2.38
N THR A 44 1.33 3.29 1.83
CA THR A 44 1.69 4.20 0.73
C THR A 44 2.74 3.52 -0.14
N CYS A 45 3.04 4.06 -1.33
CA CYS A 45 4.12 3.53 -2.16
C CYS A 45 5.49 3.58 -1.46
N ASP A 46 5.74 4.62 -0.65
CA ASP A 46 7.00 4.79 0.10
C ASP A 46 7.17 3.80 1.25
N THR A 47 6.07 3.20 1.71
CA THR A 47 6.08 2.20 2.78
C THR A 47 6.02 0.76 2.24
N ILE A 48 6.02 0.56 0.92
CA ILE A 48 6.05 -0.76 0.28
C ILE A 48 7.43 -1.00 -0.32
N PHE A 49 8.18 -1.95 0.25
CA PHE A 49 9.54 -2.28 -0.17
C PHE A 49 9.57 -3.57 -0.98
N ILE A 50 10.08 -3.50 -2.20
CA ILE A 50 10.28 -4.66 -3.08
C ILE A 50 11.71 -5.19 -2.88
N GLN A 51 11.84 -6.45 -2.47
CA GLN A 51 13.14 -7.11 -2.34
C GLN A 51 13.63 -7.64 -3.70
N HIS A 52 14.95 -7.89 -3.80
CA HIS A 52 15.60 -8.42 -5.01
C HIS A 52 15.04 -9.78 -5.48
N ASN A 53 14.41 -10.53 -4.59
CA ASN A 53 13.77 -11.82 -4.86
C ASN A 53 12.26 -11.71 -5.18
N GLY A 54 11.73 -10.49 -5.27
CA GLY A 54 10.32 -10.22 -5.60
C GLY A 54 9.35 -10.29 -4.43
N PHE A 55 9.83 -10.47 -3.19
CA PHE A 55 8.99 -10.40 -2.00
C PHE A 55 8.75 -8.96 -1.56
N ILE A 56 7.51 -8.69 -1.13
CA ILE A 56 7.12 -7.40 -0.54
C ILE A 56 7.39 -7.40 0.97
N LYS A 57 7.92 -6.29 1.47
CA LYS A 57 7.94 -5.92 2.89
C LYS A 57 7.15 -4.63 3.05
N MET A 58 6.19 -4.62 3.98
CA MET A 58 5.49 -3.39 4.34
C MET A 58 6.22 -2.72 5.51
N GLY A 59 6.36 -1.40 5.42
CA GLY A 59 6.91 -0.56 6.46
C GLY A 59 6.07 -0.61 7.73
N SER A 60 6.59 0.00 8.80
CA SER A 60 5.91 0.00 10.10
C SER A 60 4.49 0.51 9.99
N VAL A 61 3.58 -0.17 10.70
CA VAL A 61 2.27 0.37 11.08
C VAL A 61 2.49 1.74 11.72
N SER A 62 1.63 2.71 11.40
CA SER A 62 1.79 4.07 11.90
C SER A 62 1.88 4.06 13.43
N PRO A 63 2.87 4.72 14.05
CA PRO A 63 3.03 4.73 15.50
C PRO A 63 1.77 5.27 16.20
N ASP A 64 0.99 6.12 15.54
CA ASP A 64 -0.30 6.64 16.02
C ASP A 64 -1.32 5.53 16.33
N THR A 65 -1.29 4.39 15.62
CA THR A 65 -2.17 3.24 15.87
C THR A 65 -1.72 2.41 17.08
N ILE A 66 -0.43 2.43 17.39
CA ILE A 66 0.14 1.78 18.58
C ILE A 66 -0.09 2.64 19.83
N ASN A 67 -0.24 3.95 19.65
CA ASN A 67 -0.14 4.94 20.72
C ASN A 67 -1.49 5.54 21.12
N ASN A 68 -2.50 4.68 21.35
CA ASN A 68 -3.76 5.08 22.00
C ASN A 68 -3.57 5.58 23.45
N HIS A 69 -2.34 5.94 23.86
CA HIS A 69 -1.99 6.59 25.13
C HIS A 69 -1.02 7.78 25.05
N VAL A 70 -0.40 8.11 23.91
CA VAL A 70 0.42 9.34 23.83
C VAL A 70 0.24 10.02 22.47
N LYS A 71 -0.56 11.09 22.48
CA LYS A 71 -0.69 12.04 21.37
C LYS A 71 0.69 12.57 21.02
N THR A 72 1.23 12.15 19.88
CA THR A 72 2.40 12.78 19.29
C THR A 72 2.03 13.17 17.88
N CYS A 73 1.44 14.35 17.72
CA CYS A 73 1.23 14.96 16.41
C CYS A 73 2.61 15.24 15.79
N ARG A 74 3.09 14.36 14.92
CA ARG A 74 4.12 14.72 13.95
C ARG A 74 3.43 15.14 12.66
N GLU A 75 3.50 16.43 12.40
CA GLU A 75 3.15 17.05 11.13
C GLU A 75 4.23 16.69 10.11
N GLU A 76 4.28 15.43 9.70
CA GLU A 76 4.98 15.03 8.47
C GLU A 76 4.05 15.32 7.31
N GLN A 77 4.63 15.79 6.19
CA GLN A 77 3.94 16.05 4.94
C GLN A 77 3.32 14.75 4.43
N LYS A 78 2.10 14.45 4.90
CA LYS A 78 1.35 13.26 4.53
C LYS A 78 0.87 13.44 3.11
N ASP A 79 1.19 12.50 2.24
CA ASP A 79 0.66 12.45 0.88
C ASP A 79 -0.84 12.13 0.92
N LEU A 80 -1.64 13.20 1.00
CA LEU A 80 -3.07 13.16 1.28
C LEU A 80 -3.88 12.31 0.28
N HIS A 81 -3.36 12.08 -0.92
CA HIS A 81 -4.05 11.30 -1.95
C HIS A 81 -4.15 9.80 -1.62
N PHE A 82 -3.27 9.25 -0.78
CA PHE A 82 -3.37 7.87 -0.30
C PHE A 82 -4.37 7.69 0.85
N PHE A 83 -4.83 8.78 1.47
CA PHE A 83 -5.75 8.73 2.58
C PHE A 83 -7.20 8.76 2.11
N PHE A 84 -8.05 8.02 2.83
CA PHE A 84 -9.49 7.97 2.57
C PHE A 84 -10.08 9.41 2.60
N PRO A 85 -11.00 9.80 1.70
CA PRO A 85 -11.54 11.16 1.59
C PRO A 85 -11.99 11.84 2.90
N GLU A 86 -12.52 11.07 3.85
CA GLU A 86 -12.98 11.53 5.17
C GLU A 86 -11.99 11.30 6.31
N TYR A 87 -10.73 10.94 6.01
CA TYR A 87 -9.68 10.72 7.00
C TYR A 87 -9.55 11.94 7.92
N GLY A 88 -9.77 11.75 9.22
CA GLY A 88 -9.78 12.83 10.23
C GLY A 88 -11.15 13.45 10.54
N THR A 89 -12.21 13.12 9.79
CA THR A 89 -13.60 13.54 10.08
C THR A 89 -14.44 12.42 10.70
N VAL A 90 -14.10 11.17 10.41
CA VAL A 90 -14.70 9.98 11.03
C VAL A 90 -13.84 9.57 12.23
N VAL A 91 -14.48 9.36 13.38
CA VAL A 91 -13.83 9.08 14.67
C VAL A 91 -13.28 7.64 14.74
N ASP A 92 -13.78 6.74 13.90
CA ASP A 92 -13.46 5.32 13.95
C ASP A 92 -12.52 4.90 12.81
N VAL A 93 -11.28 4.60 13.20
CA VAL A 93 -10.29 3.94 12.34
C VAL A 93 -10.83 2.54 12.00
N ASN A 94 -11.01 2.24 10.72
CA ASN A 94 -11.47 0.91 10.27
C ASN A 94 -10.57 0.32 9.17
N THR A 95 -10.75 -0.98 8.92
CA THR A 95 -9.98 -1.76 7.93
C THR A 95 -10.17 -1.27 6.49
N ALA A 96 -11.27 -0.57 6.18
CA ALA A 96 -11.54 -0.07 4.84
C ALA A 96 -10.57 1.04 4.41
N MET A 97 -9.98 1.77 5.36
CA MET A 97 -8.95 2.76 5.05
C MET A 97 -7.72 2.13 4.41
N ASP A 98 -7.26 0.97 4.93
CA ASP A 98 -6.13 0.25 4.33
C ASP A 98 -6.45 -0.23 2.91
N ILE A 99 -7.71 -0.60 2.64
CA ILE A 99 -8.16 -1.04 1.31
C ILE A 99 -8.17 0.12 0.32
N TYR A 100 -8.61 1.31 0.75
CA TYR A 100 -8.53 2.51 -0.08
C TYR A 100 -7.07 2.84 -0.42
N SER A 101 -6.21 2.91 0.60
CA SER A 101 -4.79 3.20 0.41
C SER A 101 -4.11 2.15 -0.49
N PHE A 102 -4.45 0.87 -0.34
CA PHE A 102 -4.02 -0.20 -1.25
C PHE A 102 -4.42 0.09 -2.70
N GLY A 103 -5.66 0.51 -2.94
CA GLY A 103 -6.15 0.86 -4.28
C GLY A 103 -5.32 1.97 -4.92
N MET A 104 -4.97 2.99 -4.14
CA MET A 104 -4.11 4.09 -4.60
C MET A 104 -2.70 3.62 -4.94
N CYS A 105 -2.07 2.80 -4.09
CA CYS A 105 -0.77 2.20 -4.40
C CYS A 105 -0.81 1.30 -5.65
N ALA A 106 -1.86 0.50 -5.81
CA ALA A 106 -2.03 -0.38 -6.97
C ALA A 106 -2.18 0.41 -8.28
N LEU A 107 -2.92 1.52 -8.26
CA LEU A 107 -3.04 2.42 -9.40
C LEU A 107 -1.69 3.05 -9.74
N GLU A 108 -0.95 3.55 -8.77
CA GLU A 108 0.35 4.17 -9.00
C GLU A 108 1.38 3.17 -9.53
N MET A 109 1.44 1.95 -8.98
CA MET A 109 2.29 0.87 -9.49
C MET A 109 1.92 0.47 -10.93
N ALA A 110 0.63 0.51 -11.28
CA ALA A 110 0.18 0.21 -12.64
C ALA A 110 0.55 1.30 -13.63
N VAL A 111 0.46 2.57 -13.23
CA VAL A 111 0.75 3.73 -14.09
C VAL A 111 2.25 3.99 -14.22
N SER A 112 3.03 3.88 -13.14
CA SER A 112 4.46 4.22 -13.11
C SER A 112 5.27 3.40 -14.12
N GLU A 113 6.14 4.07 -14.88
CA GLU A 113 7.09 3.36 -15.75
C GLU A 113 8.12 2.63 -14.90
N ILE A 114 8.37 1.35 -15.19
CA ILE A 114 9.47 0.62 -14.55
C ILE A 114 10.76 1.22 -15.12
N GLN A 115 11.41 2.11 -14.38
CA GLN A 115 12.76 2.56 -14.74
C GLN A 115 13.71 1.37 -14.61
N GLY A 116 14.12 0.81 -15.75
CA GLY A 116 15.21 -0.14 -15.80
C GLY A 116 16.49 0.59 -15.46
N ASN A 117 17.09 0.23 -14.32
CA ASN A 117 18.42 0.68 -13.94
C ASN A 117 19.49 0.00 -14.80
#